data_AF-A0A952WBE0-F1
#
_entry.id   AF-A0A952WBE0-F1
#
_cell.length_a   1.000
_cell.length_b   1.000
_cell.length_c   1.000
_cell.angle_alpha   90.00
_cell.angle_beta   90.00
_cell.angle_gamma   90.00
#
_symmetry.space_group_name_H-M   'P 1'
#
loop_
_entity.id
_entity.type
_entity.pdbx_description
1 polymer ?
#
loop_
_entity_poly.entity_id
_entity_poly.type
_entity_poly.pdbx_seq_one_letter_code
_entity_poly.pdbx_strand_id
1 'polypeptide(L)'
;MSPPRAVCPRCGYDQSGAIAAWDRLDPPHCPIAGVCTECGLDFEWRDLLNPAFSRQPRFFEHTNQRRLASFVRTWRAAARPWVFWRWVKMEHQPNVLAMAWLAALGFLLTQSLMVIALGLVGLVGDVGTLFRTGNWYGRSMSIGDAFAIAAFPFGTYLDERTLSALWWFQFDIAPLQLIAGMTLLLVPFAFLLVPTTLRRAKVQRVHLLRIWTYSLVWAPVFLGATAIFIVFDRTVCGFLAYMGLRPSWTDRMLPYGFDRWSALVATVAWLLLWWTTATSLYLRIPHGAAVVALLTFASLLVSTLAALLLYGPGLFLY
;
A
#
# COMPACT_ATOMS: atom_id res chain seq x y z
N MET A 1 16.44 7.70 -33.00
CA MET A 1 15.27 7.48 -32.12
C MET A 1 14.24 6.73 -32.93
N SER A 2 13.72 5.60 -32.44
CA SER A 2 12.63 4.90 -33.12
C SER A 2 11.38 5.79 -33.15
N PRO A 3 10.61 5.83 -34.25
CA PRO A 3 9.38 6.61 -34.30
C PRO A 3 8.44 6.19 -33.17
N PRO A 4 7.70 7.13 -32.56
CA PRO A 4 6.73 6.81 -31.52
C PRO A 4 5.74 5.79 -32.06
N ARG A 5 5.63 4.64 -31.39
CA ARG A 5 4.67 3.61 -31.79
C ARG A 5 3.29 4.07 -31.34
N ALA A 6 2.35 4.16 -32.28
CA ALA A 6 0.96 4.50 -32.02
C ALA A 6 0.22 3.31 -31.37
N VAL A 7 0.66 2.89 -30.20
CA VAL A 7 0.13 1.70 -29.53
C VAL A 7 -0.84 2.12 -28.43
N CYS A 8 -2.00 1.47 -28.37
CA CYS A 8 -2.96 1.71 -27.30
C CYS A 8 -2.34 1.38 -25.93
N PRO A 9 -2.37 2.32 -24.95
CA PRO A 9 -1.71 2.12 -23.68
C PRO A 9 -2.39 1.03 -22.83
N ARG A 10 -3.70 0.81 -23.00
CA ARG A 10 -4.45 -0.21 -22.25
C ARG A 10 -4.13 -1.63 -22.72
N CYS A 11 -4.28 -1.90 -24.02
CA CYS A 11 -4.24 -3.26 -24.57
C CYS A 11 -2.98 -3.59 -25.39
N GLY A 12 -2.23 -2.59 -25.84
CA GLY A 12 -1.07 -2.80 -26.71
C GLY A 12 -1.39 -2.95 -28.19
N TYR A 13 -2.63 -2.71 -28.63
CA TYR A 13 -3.00 -2.77 -30.03
C TYR A 13 -2.43 -1.61 -30.84
N ASP A 14 -1.92 -1.90 -32.04
CA ASP A 14 -1.38 -0.90 -32.97
C ASP A 14 -2.50 -0.07 -33.62
N GLN A 15 -2.44 1.24 -33.43
CA GLN A 15 -3.38 2.23 -33.97
C GLN A 15 -2.91 2.81 -35.32
N SER A 16 -1.83 2.30 -35.92
CA SER A 16 -1.32 2.77 -37.21
C SER A 16 -2.40 2.77 -38.31
N GLY A 17 -3.29 1.76 -38.32
CA GLY A 17 -4.42 1.70 -39.26
C GLY A 17 -5.46 2.81 -39.04
N ALA A 18 -5.73 3.17 -37.79
CA ALA A 18 -6.64 4.29 -37.47
C ALA A 18 -6.03 5.64 -37.90
N ILE A 19 -4.72 5.80 -37.74
CA ILE A 19 -3.97 6.98 -38.18
C ILE A 19 -3.95 7.09 -39.72
N ALA A 20 -3.69 5.98 -40.41
CA ALA A 20 -3.70 5.95 -41.87
C ALA A 20 -5.08 6.28 -42.49
N ALA A 21 -6.16 6.14 -41.72
CA ALA A 21 -7.49 6.52 -42.15
C ALA A 21 -7.75 8.05 -42.10
N TRP A 22 -6.93 8.84 -41.40
CA TRP A 22 -7.10 10.29 -41.31
C TRP A 22 -6.96 11.00 -42.65
N ASP A 23 -6.06 10.50 -43.50
CA ASP A 23 -5.85 11.01 -44.86
C ASP A 23 -7.04 10.72 -45.79
N ARG A 24 -7.93 9.80 -45.39
CA ARG A 24 -9.14 9.42 -46.14
C ARG A 24 -10.41 10.12 -45.65
N LEU A 25 -10.32 10.90 -44.57
CA LEU A 25 -11.42 11.76 -44.13
C LEU A 25 -11.62 12.88 -45.15
N ASP A 26 -12.84 13.37 -45.29
CA ASP A 26 -13.16 14.50 -46.18
C ASP A 26 -13.74 15.67 -45.36
N PRO A 27 -12.97 16.76 -45.15
CA PRO A 27 -11.57 16.95 -45.55
C PRO A 27 -10.59 16.15 -44.67
N PRO A 28 -9.37 15.84 -45.18
CA PRO A 28 -8.34 15.17 -44.38
C PRO A 28 -8.00 15.98 -43.14
N HIS A 29 -8.09 15.38 -41.96
CA HIS A 29 -7.76 16.04 -40.70
C HIS A 29 -7.31 15.05 -39.63
N CYS A 30 -6.46 15.51 -38.71
CA CYS A 30 -6.03 14.76 -37.53
C CYS A 30 -7.03 15.03 -36.39
N PRO A 31 -7.85 14.05 -35.98
CA PRO A 31 -8.76 14.24 -34.86
C PRO A 31 -7.98 14.43 -33.55
N ILE A 32 -8.54 15.21 -32.61
CA ILE A 32 -7.91 15.43 -31.30
C ILE A 32 -8.09 14.20 -30.40
N ALA A 33 -9.27 13.57 -30.48
CA ALA A 33 -9.65 12.40 -29.69
C ALA A 33 -9.73 11.14 -30.56
N GLY A 34 -9.49 9.99 -29.94
CA GLY A 34 -9.59 8.68 -30.58
C GLY A 34 -10.12 7.63 -29.61
N VAL A 35 -10.64 6.55 -30.17
CA VAL A 35 -11.09 5.38 -29.43
C VAL A 35 -10.35 4.17 -29.94
N CYS A 36 -9.78 3.37 -29.03
CA CYS A 36 -9.14 2.12 -29.41
C CYS A 36 -10.17 1.15 -29.98
N THR A 37 -10.02 0.74 -31.24
CA THR A 37 -10.90 -0.24 -31.89
C THR A 37 -10.96 -1.60 -31.19
N GLU A 38 -9.93 -1.96 -30.42
CA GLU A 38 -9.87 -3.24 -29.70
C GLU A 38 -10.51 -3.19 -28.31
N CYS A 39 -10.17 -2.18 -27.49
CA CYS A 39 -10.54 -2.16 -26.07
C CYS A 39 -11.50 -1.04 -25.69
N GLY A 40 -11.86 -0.16 -26.64
CA GLY A 40 -12.76 0.95 -26.41
C GLY A 40 -12.21 2.05 -25.49
N LEU A 41 -10.90 2.11 -25.26
CA LEU A 41 -10.30 3.21 -24.48
C LEU A 41 -10.37 4.51 -25.28
N ASP A 42 -10.99 5.54 -24.70
CA ASP A 42 -10.89 6.92 -25.16
C ASP A 42 -9.54 7.53 -24.76
N PHE A 43 -8.86 8.17 -25.71
CA PHE A 43 -7.61 8.88 -25.49
C PHE A 43 -7.50 10.09 -26.43
N GLU A 44 -6.57 10.99 -26.13
CA GLU A 44 -6.20 12.07 -27.05
C GLU A 44 -5.00 11.65 -27.90
N TRP A 45 -5.05 11.87 -29.21
CA TRP A 45 -3.96 11.44 -30.11
C TRP A 45 -2.63 12.11 -29.80
N ARG A 46 -2.66 13.35 -29.26
CA ARG A 46 -1.46 14.04 -28.80
C ARG A 46 -0.72 13.29 -27.69
N ASP A 47 -1.45 12.59 -26.82
CA ASP A 47 -0.86 11.87 -25.68
C ASP A 47 -0.16 10.57 -26.15
N LEU A 48 -0.64 9.97 -27.25
CA LEU A 48 -0.02 8.79 -27.85
C LEU A 48 1.14 9.13 -28.79
N LEU A 49 0.97 10.14 -29.64
CA LEU A 49 1.92 10.44 -30.71
C LEU A 49 3.11 11.27 -30.25
N ASN A 50 2.95 12.06 -29.18
CA ASN A 50 4.02 12.90 -28.68
C ASN A 50 4.42 12.47 -27.24
N PRO A 51 5.58 11.82 -27.08
CA PRO A 51 6.07 11.37 -25.78
C PRO A 51 6.20 12.48 -24.72
N ALA A 52 6.32 13.75 -25.13
CA ALA A 52 6.40 14.87 -24.20
C ALA A 52 5.11 15.06 -23.40
N PHE A 53 3.93 14.76 -23.99
CA PHE A 53 2.65 14.84 -23.29
C PHE A 53 2.36 13.58 -22.46
N SER A 54 2.85 12.42 -22.91
CA SER A 54 2.78 11.18 -22.11
C SER A 54 3.58 11.25 -20.79
N ARG A 55 4.51 12.21 -20.67
CA ARG A 55 5.33 12.42 -19.47
C ARG A 55 4.75 13.54 -18.64
N GLN A 56 4.32 13.21 -17.42
CA GLN A 56 3.81 14.22 -16.51
C GLN A 56 4.94 14.77 -15.61
N PRO A 57 5.37 16.05 -15.74
CA PRO A 57 6.58 16.55 -15.08
C PRO A 57 6.54 16.52 -13.55
N ARG A 58 5.33 16.54 -12.97
CA ARG A 58 5.09 16.54 -11.53
C ARG A 58 4.99 15.14 -10.93
N PHE A 59 5.02 14.11 -11.77
CA PHE A 59 4.85 12.72 -11.38
C PHE A 59 6.21 12.03 -11.32
N PHE A 60 6.42 11.24 -10.26
CA PHE A 60 7.76 10.71 -9.95
C PHE A 60 8.34 9.84 -11.08
N GLU A 61 7.52 9.06 -11.79
CA GLU A 61 7.99 8.13 -12.81
C GLU A 61 8.70 8.79 -14.01
N HIS A 62 8.35 10.05 -14.33
CA HIS A 62 8.82 10.74 -15.54
C HIS A 62 9.74 11.92 -15.28
N THR A 63 9.93 12.26 -14.01
CA THR A 63 10.59 13.52 -13.65
C THR A 63 12.10 13.34 -13.49
N ASN A 64 12.86 14.01 -14.35
CA ASN A 64 14.32 14.11 -14.18
C ASN A 64 14.72 15.29 -13.29
N GLN A 65 13.84 16.28 -13.14
CA GLN A 65 14.08 17.49 -12.37
C GLN A 65 13.28 17.45 -11.06
N ARG A 66 13.84 17.96 -9.96
CA ARG A 66 13.15 18.04 -8.65
C ARG A 66 12.59 16.69 -8.18
N ARG A 67 13.38 15.60 -8.33
CA ARG A 67 12.99 14.22 -7.98
C ARG A 67 12.38 14.10 -6.59
N LEU A 68 12.98 14.75 -5.58
CA LEU A 68 12.47 14.73 -4.21
C LEU A 68 11.07 15.37 -4.08
N ALA A 69 10.85 16.53 -4.69
CA ALA A 69 9.56 17.21 -4.62
C ALA A 69 8.45 16.39 -5.32
N SER A 70 8.79 15.76 -6.45
CA SER A 70 7.86 14.87 -7.16
C SER A 70 7.64 13.56 -6.42
N PHE A 71 8.65 13.01 -5.74
CA PHE A 71 8.54 11.87 -4.85
C PHE A 71 7.55 12.17 -3.72
N VAL A 72 7.79 13.23 -2.94
CA VAL A 72 6.91 13.62 -1.83
C VAL A 72 5.49 13.88 -2.30
N ARG A 73 5.31 14.54 -3.44
CA ARG A 73 3.98 14.76 -4.04
C ARG A 73 3.30 13.44 -4.38
N THR A 74 4.01 12.53 -5.04
CA THR A 74 3.46 11.23 -5.47
C THR A 74 3.15 10.34 -4.27
N TRP A 75 4.03 10.31 -3.27
CA TRP A 75 3.85 9.62 -1.99
C TRP A 75 2.60 10.11 -1.24
N ARG A 76 2.44 11.43 -1.09
CA ARG A 76 1.25 12.04 -0.46
C ARG A 76 -0.03 11.79 -1.26
N ALA A 77 0.04 11.88 -2.59
CA ALA A 77 -1.10 11.60 -3.45
C ALA A 77 -1.55 10.14 -3.31
N ALA A 78 -0.61 9.20 -3.22
CA ALA A 78 -0.89 7.78 -3.00
C ALA A 78 -1.60 7.49 -1.67
N ALA A 79 -1.62 8.40 -0.69
CA ALA A 79 -2.44 8.23 0.51
C ALA A 79 -3.95 8.37 0.24
N ARG A 80 -4.33 9.01 -0.88
CA ARG A 80 -5.71 9.33 -1.26
C ARG A 80 -6.04 8.69 -2.61
N PRO A 81 -6.44 7.41 -2.64
CA PRO A 81 -6.57 6.64 -3.88
C PRO A 81 -7.42 7.30 -4.97
N TRP A 82 -8.54 7.94 -4.60
CA TRP A 82 -9.42 8.61 -5.57
C TRP A 82 -8.77 9.85 -6.21
N VAL A 83 -7.91 10.57 -5.50
CA VAL A 83 -7.16 11.71 -6.06
C VAL A 83 -6.04 11.17 -6.94
N PHE A 84 -5.32 10.17 -6.45
CA PHE A 84 -4.19 9.56 -7.17
C PHE A 84 -4.63 9.00 -8.52
N TRP A 85 -5.68 8.19 -8.56
CA TRP A 85 -6.13 7.54 -9.81
C TRP A 85 -6.90 8.46 -10.76
N ARG A 86 -7.37 9.63 -10.31
CA ARG A 86 -7.84 10.69 -11.22
C ARG A 86 -6.68 11.47 -11.85
N TRP A 87 -5.55 11.53 -11.16
CA TRP A 87 -4.37 12.25 -11.62
C TRP A 87 -3.50 11.40 -12.55
N VAL A 88 -3.34 10.11 -12.25
CA VAL A 88 -2.58 9.16 -13.04
C VAL A 88 -3.46 8.63 -14.19
N LYS A 89 -3.06 8.93 -15.43
CA LYS A 89 -3.73 8.42 -16.63
C LYS A 89 -3.00 7.22 -17.23
N MET A 90 -3.70 6.44 -18.07
CA MET A 90 -3.13 5.24 -18.70
C MET A 90 -2.08 5.55 -19.76
N GLU A 91 -2.21 6.70 -20.42
CA GLU A 91 -1.32 7.20 -21.46
C GLU A 91 0.08 7.48 -20.92
N HIS A 92 0.20 7.70 -19.61
CA HIS A 92 1.49 7.84 -18.94
C HIS A 92 2.23 6.51 -18.94
N GLN A 93 3.28 6.40 -19.76
CA GLN A 93 4.08 5.18 -19.90
C GLN A 93 4.71 4.76 -18.57
N PRO A 94 4.40 3.57 -18.04
CA PRO A 94 4.96 3.16 -16.76
C PRO A 94 6.47 2.98 -16.82
N ASN A 95 7.20 3.59 -15.87
CA ASN A 95 8.64 3.35 -15.70
C ASN A 95 8.86 2.40 -14.52
N VAL A 96 9.01 1.10 -14.83
CA VAL A 96 9.10 0.03 -13.81
C VAL A 96 10.19 0.29 -12.78
N LEU A 97 11.36 0.79 -13.20
CA LEU A 97 12.46 1.07 -12.28
C LEU A 97 12.12 2.25 -11.36
N ALA A 98 11.55 3.33 -11.89
CA ALA A 98 11.13 4.46 -11.08
C ALA A 98 9.99 4.09 -10.12
N MET A 99 9.05 3.26 -10.55
CA MET A 99 8.00 2.72 -9.69
C MET A 99 8.58 1.89 -8.55
N ALA A 100 9.52 0.99 -8.84
CA ALA A 100 10.19 0.17 -7.83
C ALA A 100 10.93 1.05 -6.81
N TRP A 101 11.66 2.07 -7.26
CA TRP A 101 12.29 3.05 -6.37
C TRP A 101 11.29 3.82 -5.51
N LEU A 102 10.17 4.24 -6.08
CA LEU A 102 9.12 4.93 -5.33
C LEU A 102 8.51 4.03 -4.26
N ALA A 103 8.23 2.76 -4.59
CA ALA A 103 7.72 1.81 -3.61
C ALA A 103 8.74 1.55 -2.51
N ALA A 104 10.01 1.29 -2.86
CA ALA A 104 11.06 1.04 -1.87
C ALA A 104 11.27 2.26 -0.96
N LEU A 105 11.52 3.44 -1.53
CA LEU A 105 11.75 4.66 -0.75
C LEU A 105 10.49 5.11 -0.01
N GLY A 106 9.32 4.96 -0.61
CA GLY A 106 8.03 5.29 0.00
C GLY A 106 7.70 4.37 1.16
N PHE A 107 7.94 3.06 1.01
CA PHE A 107 7.81 2.07 2.08
C PHE A 107 8.77 2.40 3.23
N LEU A 108 10.07 2.58 2.92
CA LEU A 108 11.09 2.91 3.92
C LEU A 108 10.78 4.22 4.65
N LEU A 109 10.40 5.28 3.93
CA LEU A 109 10.02 6.55 4.54
C LEU A 109 8.81 6.39 5.47
N THR A 110 7.76 5.73 5.00
CA THR A 110 6.54 5.50 5.79
C THR A 110 6.85 4.68 7.04
N GLN A 111 7.68 3.65 6.89
CA GLN A 111 8.17 2.82 7.97
C GLN A 111 8.97 3.62 9.00
N SER A 112 9.95 4.41 8.56
CA SER A 112 10.74 5.27 9.45
C SER A 112 9.87 6.29 10.19
N LEU A 113 8.93 6.95 9.51
CA LEU A 113 8.02 7.90 10.14
C LEU A 113 7.12 7.23 11.19
N MET A 114 6.65 6.01 10.91
CA MET A 114 5.88 5.23 11.86
C MET A 114 6.72 4.88 13.10
N VAL A 115 7.94 4.39 12.93
CA VAL A 115 8.82 4.06 14.07
C VAL A 115 9.16 5.29 14.91
N ILE A 116 9.47 6.42 14.26
CA ILE A 116 9.72 7.68 14.97
C ILE A 116 8.48 8.10 15.76
N ALA A 117 7.28 8.04 15.15
CA ALA A 117 6.04 8.40 15.84
C ALA A 117 5.78 7.51 17.05
N LEU A 118 5.92 6.18 16.91
CA LEU A 118 5.75 5.24 18.01
C LEU A 118 6.79 5.46 19.12
N GLY A 119 8.05 5.70 18.76
CA GLY A 119 9.13 5.97 19.70
C GLY A 119 8.92 7.27 20.48
N LEU A 120 8.47 8.34 19.81
CA LEU A 120 8.14 9.61 20.48
C LEU A 120 7.01 9.44 21.50
N VAL A 121 5.97 8.68 21.15
CA VAL A 121 4.87 8.45 22.08
C VAL A 121 5.31 7.55 23.25
N GLY A 122 6.15 6.54 22.99
CA GLY A 122 6.77 5.73 24.05
C GLY A 122 7.56 6.60 25.05
N LEU A 123 8.40 7.52 24.53
CA LEU A 123 9.17 8.46 25.34
C LEU A 123 8.27 9.35 26.20
N VAL A 124 7.17 9.88 25.65
CA VAL A 124 6.19 10.67 26.41
C VAL A 124 5.58 9.84 27.54
N GLY A 125 5.28 8.57 27.29
CA GLY A 125 4.81 7.62 28.30
C GLY A 125 5.83 7.42 29.43
N ASP A 126 7.08 7.14 29.10
CA ASP A 126 8.16 6.91 30.06
C ASP A 126 8.42 8.14 30.93
N VAL A 127 8.50 9.33 30.32
CA VAL A 127 8.65 10.60 31.03
C VAL A 127 7.47 10.83 31.99
N GLY A 128 6.24 10.54 31.55
CA GLY A 128 5.05 10.60 32.40
C GLY A 128 5.12 9.68 33.62
N THR A 129 5.64 8.45 33.44
CA THR A 129 5.81 7.51 34.56
C THR A 129 6.91 7.93 35.54
N LEU A 130 8.00 8.50 35.04
CA LEU A 130 9.07 9.07 35.87
C LEU A 130 8.51 10.15 36.80
N PHE A 131 7.80 11.13 36.24
CA PHE A 131 7.22 12.22 37.05
C PHE A 131 6.22 11.73 38.10
N ARG A 132 5.50 10.63 37.82
CA ARG A 132 4.53 10.09 38.78
C ARG A 132 5.15 9.27 39.89
N THR A 133 6.10 8.40 39.55
CA THR A 133 6.59 7.38 40.48
C THR A 133 7.92 7.75 41.12
N GLY A 134 8.60 8.78 40.61
CA GLY A 134 9.99 9.08 40.96
C GLY A 134 10.99 8.06 40.43
N ASN A 135 10.52 6.99 39.80
CA ASN A 135 11.34 5.92 39.26
C ASN A 135 11.37 6.00 37.74
N TRP A 136 12.58 6.05 37.18
CA TRP A 136 12.78 5.86 35.76
C TRP A 136 12.67 4.36 35.45
N TYR A 137 11.49 3.93 35.01
CA TYR A 137 11.31 2.58 34.45
C TYR A 137 11.64 2.50 32.95
N GLY A 138 11.97 3.63 32.33
CA GLY A 138 12.31 3.68 30.91
C GLY A 138 13.54 2.83 30.63
N ARG A 139 13.38 1.71 29.93
CA ARG A 139 14.51 1.20 29.17
C ARG A 139 14.85 2.27 28.16
N SER A 140 16.07 2.78 28.20
CA SER A 140 16.59 3.50 27.05
C SER A 140 16.47 2.54 25.86
N MET A 141 15.53 2.81 24.94
CA MET A 141 15.42 2.07 23.70
C MET A 141 16.80 2.12 23.05
N SER A 142 17.50 0.99 23.02
CA SER A 142 18.84 0.97 22.45
C SER A 142 18.74 1.28 20.96
N ILE A 143 19.84 1.69 20.34
CA ILE A 143 19.87 1.88 18.88
C ILE A 143 19.52 0.56 18.17
N GLY A 144 19.91 -0.58 18.75
CA GLY A 144 19.56 -1.91 18.25
C GLY A 144 18.06 -2.19 18.31
N ASP A 145 17.42 -1.79 19.40
CA ASP A 145 15.97 -1.90 19.61
C ASP A 145 15.18 -1.11 18.57
N ALA A 146 15.58 0.14 18.34
CA ALA A 146 14.98 1.00 17.32
C ALA A 146 15.19 0.42 15.91
N PHE A 147 16.36 -0.16 15.62
CA PHE A 147 16.64 -0.79 14.33
C PHE A 147 15.83 -2.07 14.12
N ALA A 148 15.67 -2.90 15.16
CA ALA A 148 14.85 -4.11 15.12
C ALA A 148 13.36 -3.77 14.86
N ILE A 149 12.83 -2.74 15.52
CA ILE A 149 11.47 -2.23 15.28
C ILE A 149 11.32 -1.67 13.86
N ALA A 150 12.35 -0.97 13.36
CA ALA A 150 12.36 -0.44 12.00
C ALA A 150 12.43 -1.54 10.92
N ALA A 151 13.22 -2.58 11.15
CA ALA A 151 13.37 -3.70 10.22
C ALA A 151 12.15 -4.64 10.27
N PHE A 152 11.54 -4.82 11.44
CA PHE A 152 10.45 -5.76 11.67
C PHE A 152 9.39 -5.15 12.61
N PRO A 153 8.58 -4.18 12.14
CA PRO A 153 7.54 -3.54 12.96
C PRO A 153 6.41 -4.49 13.39
N PHE A 154 6.43 -5.73 12.87
CA PHE A 154 5.44 -6.77 13.12
C PHE A 154 5.85 -7.70 14.27
N GLY A 155 7.02 -7.51 14.88
CA GLY A 155 7.42 -8.25 16.07
C GLY A 155 6.96 -7.54 17.34
N THR A 156 6.28 -8.24 18.24
CA THR A 156 6.04 -7.75 19.60
C THR A 156 7.30 -7.89 20.46
N TYR A 157 7.61 -6.87 21.26
CA TYR A 157 8.68 -6.90 22.26
C TYR A 157 8.40 -7.97 23.33
N LEU A 158 9.37 -8.85 23.58
CA LEU A 158 9.42 -9.70 24.78
C LEU A 158 10.63 -9.33 25.65
N ASP A 159 10.44 -9.55 26.95
CA ASP A 159 11.21 -9.05 28.10
C ASP A 159 12.67 -9.57 28.22
N GLU A 160 13.52 -8.86 28.99
CA GLU A 160 14.99 -9.04 29.11
C GLU A 160 15.46 -10.33 29.78
N ARG A 161 14.58 -11.17 30.33
CA ARG A 161 15.01 -12.47 30.90
C ARG A 161 15.47 -13.48 29.83
N THR A 162 15.45 -13.08 28.57
CA THR A 162 15.69 -13.92 27.40
C THR A 162 16.88 -13.43 26.56
N LEU A 163 17.97 -12.97 27.16
CA LEU A 163 19.22 -12.76 26.40
C LEU A 163 19.92 -14.08 25.98
N SER A 164 19.41 -15.24 26.42
CA SER A 164 19.69 -16.55 25.77
C SER A 164 18.87 -16.78 24.48
N ALA A 165 17.99 -15.84 24.10
CA ALA A 165 17.08 -15.90 22.95
C ALA A 165 17.66 -15.38 21.63
N LEU A 166 18.98 -15.39 21.44
CA LEU A 166 19.53 -15.30 20.07
C LEU A 166 19.13 -16.50 19.19
N TRP A 167 18.64 -17.59 19.81
CA TRP A 167 18.05 -18.76 19.12
C TRP A 167 16.51 -18.75 19.08
N TRP A 168 15.86 -17.77 19.71
CA TRP A 168 14.41 -17.59 19.72
C TRP A 168 14.05 -16.19 19.21
N PHE A 169 14.38 -15.92 17.95
CA PHE A 169 13.57 -15.04 17.09
C PHE A 169 12.17 -15.68 16.92
N GLN A 170 11.47 -15.91 18.02
CA GLN A 170 10.03 -16.16 18.06
C GLN A 170 9.39 -14.83 17.71
N PHE A 171 9.31 -14.60 16.41
CA PHE A 171 8.33 -13.74 15.82
C PHE A 171 6.96 -14.24 16.29
N ASP A 172 6.49 -13.73 17.43
CA ASP A 172 5.05 -13.54 17.66
C ASP A 172 4.59 -12.42 16.71
N ILE A 173 4.84 -12.60 15.41
CA ILE A 173 4.02 -11.95 14.39
C ILE A 173 2.65 -12.54 14.68
N ALA A 174 1.78 -11.72 15.28
CA ALA A 174 0.41 -12.13 15.54
C ALA A 174 -0.10 -12.77 14.24
N PRO A 175 -0.63 -14.00 14.25
CA PRO A 175 -0.96 -14.69 13.01
C PRO A 175 -1.80 -13.87 12.03
N LEU A 176 -2.62 -12.95 12.57
CA LEU A 176 -3.39 -11.96 11.81
C LEU A 176 -2.53 -10.95 11.03
N GLN A 177 -1.38 -10.52 11.55
CA GLN A 177 -0.42 -9.68 10.83
C GLN A 177 0.27 -10.44 9.69
N LEU A 178 0.62 -11.72 9.91
CA LEU A 178 1.13 -12.56 8.83
C LEU A 178 0.07 -12.71 7.74
N ILE A 179 -1.17 -13.03 8.12
CA ILE A 179 -2.30 -13.11 7.19
C ILE A 179 -2.48 -11.78 6.44
N ALA A 180 -2.40 -10.64 7.13
CA ALA A 180 -2.50 -9.31 6.51
C ALA A 180 -1.38 -9.06 5.49
N GLY A 181 -0.13 -9.33 5.85
CA GLY A 181 1.03 -9.18 4.98
C GLY A 181 0.98 -10.10 3.76
N MET A 182 0.62 -11.37 3.96
CA MET A 182 0.42 -12.32 2.84
C MET A 182 -0.73 -11.88 1.94
N THR A 183 -1.85 -11.41 2.50
CA THR A 183 -3.00 -10.94 1.72
C THR A 183 -2.62 -9.75 0.85
N LEU A 184 -1.89 -8.78 1.41
CA LEU A 184 -1.35 -7.62 0.68
C LEU A 184 -0.49 -8.04 -0.52
N LEU A 185 0.34 -9.08 -0.35
CA LEU A 185 1.20 -9.59 -1.40
C LEU A 185 0.45 -10.43 -2.43
N LEU A 186 -0.59 -11.19 -2.03
CA LEU A 186 -1.29 -12.15 -2.88
C LEU A 186 -2.37 -11.54 -3.80
N VAL A 187 -3.03 -10.46 -3.40
CA VAL A 187 -4.06 -9.79 -4.22
C VAL A 187 -3.64 -9.53 -5.68
N PRO A 188 -2.46 -8.94 -6.00
CA PRO A 188 -2.04 -8.76 -7.40
C PRO A 188 -1.84 -10.08 -8.15
N PHE A 189 -1.37 -11.14 -7.47
CA PHE A 189 -1.23 -12.46 -8.09
C PHE A 189 -2.59 -13.06 -8.39
N ALA A 190 -3.59 -12.85 -7.53
CA ALA A 190 -4.96 -13.28 -7.79
C ALA A 190 -5.49 -12.64 -9.10
N PHE A 191 -5.18 -11.37 -9.38
CA PHE A 191 -5.50 -10.75 -10.68
C PHE A 191 -4.80 -11.44 -11.86
N LEU A 192 -3.53 -11.83 -11.71
CA LEU A 192 -2.77 -12.52 -12.76
C LEU A 192 -3.28 -13.94 -13.02
N LEU A 193 -3.77 -14.62 -11.97
CA LEU A 193 -4.30 -15.98 -12.02
C LEU A 193 -5.70 -16.09 -12.62
N VAL A 194 -6.38 -14.97 -12.86
CA VAL A 194 -7.65 -14.94 -13.60
C VAL A 194 -7.40 -14.40 -15.02
N PRO A 195 -6.71 -15.16 -15.90
CA PRO A 195 -6.36 -14.68 -17.24
C PRO A 195 -7.60 -14.39 -18.09
N THR A 196 -8.73 -15.02 -17.79
CA THR A 196 -10.01 -14.79 -18.48
C THR A 196 -10.52 -13.37 -18.26
N THR A 197 -10.42 -12.82 -17.04
CA THR A 197 -10.84 -11.44 -16.75
C THR A 197 -9.88 -10.43 -17.35
N LEU A 198 -8.56 -10.66 -17.26
CA LEU A 198 -7.57 -9.76 -17.84
C LEU A 198 -7.60 -9.74 -19.38
N ARG A 199 -7.80 -10.89 -20.03
CA ARG A 199 -7.95 -10.97 -21.49
C ARG A 199 -9.21 -10.26 -21.95
N ARG A 200 -10.34 -10.44 -21.25
CA ARG A 200 -11.59 -9.71 -21.56
C ARG A 200 -11.45 -8.21 -21.35
N ALA A 201 -10.77 -7.78 -20.29
CA ALA A 201 -10.51 -6.37 -20.00
C ALA A 201 -9.42 -5.75 -20.90
N LYS A 202 -8.68 -6.59 -21.64
CA LYS A 202 -7.55 -6.23 -22.51
C LYS A 202 -6.57 -5.27 -21.83
N VAL A 203 -6.19 -5.54 -20.58
CA VAL A 203 -5.27 -4.70 -19.79
C VAL A 203 -3.86 -5.30 -19.78
N GLN A 204 -2.85 -4.49 -20.13
CA GLN A 204 -1.45 -4.90 -20.02
C GLN A 204 -1.03 -5.14 -18.56
N ARG A 205 -0.18 -6.15 -18.35
CA ARG A 205 0.33 -6.55 -17.02
C ARG A 205 1.08 -5.42 -16.30
N VAL A 206 1.71 -4.51 -17.05
CA VAL A 206 2.46 -3.38 -16.48
C VAL A 206 1.56 -2.45 -15.65
N HIS A 207 0.29 -2.30 -16.01
CA HIS A 207 -0.68 -1.49 -15.25
C HIS A 207 -1.06 -2.16 -13.94
N LEU A 208 -1.17 -3.48 -13.91
CA LEU A 208 -1.38 -4.23 -12.66
C LEU A 208 -0.18 -4.12 -11.73
N LEU A 209 1.03 -4.28 -12.29
CA LEU A 209 2.27 -4.07 -11.54
C LEU A 209 2.29 -2.67 -10.95
N ARG A 210 1.93 -1.64 -11.74
CA ARG A 210 1.79 -0.26 -11.26
C ARG A 210 0.86 -0.14 -10.07
N ILE A 211 -0.39 -0.59 -10.20
CA ILE A 211 -1.38 -0.54 -9.12
C ILE A 211 -0.84 -1.22 -7.86
N TRP A 212 -0.19 -2.37 -8.00
CA TRP A 212 0.40 -3.10 -6.90
C TRP A 212 1.55 -2.33 -6.24
N THR A 213 2.53 -1.87 -7.01
CA THR A 213 3.70 -1.13 -6.51
C THR A 213 3.29 0.10 -5.71
N TYR A 214 2.28 0.85 -6.18
CA TYR A 214 1.77 1.99 -5.44
C TYR A 214 0.97 1.63 -4.18
N SER A 215 0.31 0.46 -4.15
CA SER A 215 -0.40 -0.02 -2.95
C SER A 215 0.53 -0.31 -1.77
N LEU A 216 1.79 -0.63 -2.06
CA LEU A 216 2.81 -0.98 -1.06
C LEU A 216 3.37 0.24 -0.33
N VAL A 217 3.29 1.43 -0.91
CA VAL A 217 3.88 2.66 -0.36
C VAL A 217 3.38 2.96 1.06
N TRP A 218 2.08 2.74 1.31
CA TRP A 218 1.44 2.99 2.60
C TRP A 218 1.19 1.73 3.43
N ALA A 219 1.61 0.57 2.93
CA ALA A 219 1.46 -0.71 3.64
C ALA A 219 2.00 -0.70 5.08
N PRO A 220 3.14 -0.06 5.40
CA PRO A 220 3.63 0.01 6.78
C PRO A 220 2.61 0.56 7.77
N VAL A 221 1.83 1.59 7.41
CA VAL A 221 0.82 2.18 8.31
C VAL A 221 -0.28 1.17 8.65
N PHE A 222 -0.73 0.41 7.66
CA PHE A 222 -1.84 -0.53 7.86
C PHE A 222 -1.39 -1.80 8.58
N LEU A 223 -0.21 -2.31 8.23
CA LEU A 223 0.36 -3.46 8.93
C LEU A 223 0.80 -3.10 10.36
N GLY A 224 1.23 -1.85 10.58
CA GLY A 224 1.57 -1.30 11.90
C GLY A 224 0.37 -0.73 12.68
N ALA A 225 -0.87 -0.91 12.20
CA ALA A 225 -2.05 -0.37 12.89
C ALA A 225 -2.16 -0.85 14.35
N THR A 226 -1.81 -2.11 14.62
CA THR A 226 -1.75 -2.66 15.98
C THR A 226 -0.80 -1.84 16.87
N ALA A 227 0.39 -1.51 16.39
CA ALA A 227 1.34 -0.70 17.14
C ALA A 227 0.80 0.71 17.42
N ILE A 228 0.13 1.34 16.43
CA ILE A 228 -0.52 2.64 16.60
C ILE A 228 -1.60 2.57 17.69
N PHE A 229 -2.44 1.53 17.68
CA PHE A 229 -3.49 1.33 18.69
C PHE A 229 -2.91 1.11 20.09
N ILE A 230 -1.90 0.25 20.23
CA ILE A 230 -1.23 -0.01 21.52
C ILE A 230 -0.65 1.29 22.09
N VAL A 231 0.01 2.07 21.24
CA VAL A 231 0.62 3.33 21.62
C VAL A 231 -0.43 4.36 22.03
N PHE A 232 -1.53 4.45 21.29
CA PHE A 232 -2.66 5.31 21.64
C PHE A 232 -3.29 4.91 22.99
N ASP A 233 -3.58 3.63 23.19
CA ASP A 233 -4.15 3.08 24.44
C ASP A 233 -3.27 3.41 25.66
N ARG A 234 -1.95 3.16 25.54
CA ARG A 234 -0.98 3.49 26.60
C ARG A 234 -0.94 4.98 26.92
N THR A 235 -1.02 5.83 25.90
CA THR A 235 -1.01 7.29 26.07
C THR A 235 -2.25 7.77 26.80
N VAL A 236 -3.42 7.28 26.38
CA VAL A 236 -4.71 7.62 27.01
C VAL A 236 -4.73 7.13 28.46
N CYS A 237 -4.33 5.89 28.73
CA CYS A 237 -4.25 5.35 30.08
C CYS A 237 -3.25 6.14 30.95
N GLY A 238 -2.08 6.48 30.40
CA GLY A 238 -1.08 7.31 31.07
C GLY A 238 -1.63 8.68 31.45
N PHE A 239 -2.32 9.34 30.52
CA PHE A 239 -2.95 10.65 30.73
C PHE A 239 -4.10 10.61 31.75
N LEU A 240 -5.01 9.64 31.65
CA LEU A 240 -6.11 9.49 32.61
C LEU A 240 -5.58 9.28 34.04
N ALA A 241 -4.57 8.44 34.18
CA ALA A 241 -3.94 8.21 35.46
C ALA A 241 -3.15 9.43 35.98
N TYR A 242 -2.73 10.37 35.11
CA TYR A 242 -2.10 11.63 35.53
C TYR A 242 -3.13 12.56 36.13
N MET A 243 -4.37 12.54 35.62
CA MET A 243 -5.52 13.25 36.16
C MET A 243 -6.08 12.63 37.46
N GLY A 244 -5.41 11.62 38.04
CA GLY A 244 -5.88 10.90 39.22
C GLY A 244 -7.06 9.95 38.96
N LEU A 245 -7.48 9.80 37.70
CA LEU A 245 -8.48 8.83 37.30
C LEU A 245 -7.80 7.46 37.26
N ARG A 246 -8.22 6.51 38.08
CA ARG A 246 -7.74 5.12 38.00
C ARG A 246 -8.58 4.39 36.96
N PRO A 247 -8.14 4.22 35.70
CA PRO A 247 -8.82 3.29 34.82
C PRO A 247 -8.80 1.93 35.51
N SER A 248 -9.98 1.38 35.82
CA SER A 248 -10.03 0.03 36.36
C SER A 248 -9.42 -0.92 35.32
N TRP A 249 -8.90 -2.08 35.73
CA TRP A 249 -8.38 -3.06 34.77
C TRP A 249 -9.45 -3.52 33.76
N THR A 250 -10.72 -3.39 34.14
CA THR A 250 -11.92 -3.54 33.31
C THR A 250 -12.19 -2.35 32.37
N ASP A 251 -11.64 -1.16 32.65
CA ASP A 251 -11.70 0.05 31.80
C ASP A 251 -10.51 0.20 30.84
N ARG A 252 -9.65 -0.83 30.70
CA ARG A 252 -8.76 -0.90 29.52
C ARG A 252 -9.65 -1.01 28.29
N MET A 253 -9.96 0.15 27.71
CA MET A 253 -11.10 0.39 26.83
C MET A 253 -11.03 -0.29 25.47
N LEU A 254 -9.93 -0.97 25.14
CA LEU A 254 -9.87 -1.80 23.95
C LEU A 254 -9.86 -3.28 24.37
N PRO A 255 -10.92 -4.05 24.05
CA PRO A 255 -10.90 -5.49 24.31
C PRO A 255 -9.65 -6.06 23.67
N TYR A 256 -8.88 -6.85 24.42
CA TYR A 256 -7.62 -7.53 24.08
C TYR A 256 -7.59 -8.31 22.73
N GLY A 257 -8.68 -8.28 21.95
CA GLY A 257 -8.76 -8.77 20.59
C GLY A 257 -8.76 -7.67 19.51
N PHE A 258 -9.23 -6.44 19.78
CA PHE A 258 -9.36 -5.42 18.73
C PHE A 258 -8.00 -4.96 18.19
N ASP A 259 -7.01 -4.82 19.05
CA ASP A 259 -5.62 -4.55 18.70
C ASP A 259 -5.06 -5.62 17.72
N ARG A 260 -5.40 -6.89 17.93
CA ARG A 260 -4.95 -8.00 17.08
C ARG A 260 -5.59 -8.01 15.69
N TRP A 261 -6.89 -7.72 15.63
CA TRP A 261 -7.62 -7.64 14.35
C TRP A 261 -7.34 -6.34 13.58
N SER A 262 -6.87 -5.29 14.26
CA SER A 262 -6.72 -3.96 13.66
C SER A 262 -5.83 -3.94 12.41
N ALA A 263 -4.66 -4.61 12.42
CA ALA A 263 -3.78 -4.69 11.26
C ALA A 263 -4.44 -5.41 10.08
N LEU A 264 -5.14 -6.51 10.34
CA LEU A 264 -5.85 -7.26 9.29
C LEU A 264 -7.00 -6.45 8.70
N VAL A 265 -7.87 -5.88 9.55
CA VAL A 265 -9.00 -5.06 9.13
C VAL A 265 -8.52 -3.83 8.35
N ALA A 266 -7.50 -3.12 8.86
CA ALA A 266 -6.92 -1.96 8.21
C ALA A 266 -6.31 -2.31 6.85
N THR A 267 -5.61 -3.44 6.75
CA THR A 267 -5.01 -3.91 5.49
C THR A 267 -6.07 -4.33 4.47
N VAL A 268 -7.10 -5.07 4.88
CA VAL A 268 -8.22 -5.45 4.00
C VAL A 268 -8.99 -4.21 3.54
N ALA A 269 -9.30 -3.28 4.43
CA ALA A 269 -9.96 -2.03 4.08
C ALA A 269 -9.12 -1.21 3.10
N TRP A 270 -7.81 -1.11 3.33
CA TRP A 270 -6.88 -0.45 2.41
C TRP A 270 -6.88 -1.10 1.02
N LEU A 271 -6.76 -2.44 0.95
CA LEU A 271 -6.78 -3.17 -0.31
C LEU A 271 -8.08 -2.96 -1.07
N LEU A 272 -9.24 -3.08 -0.40
CA LEU A 272 -10.55 -2.86 -1.02
C LEU A 272 -10.67 -1.44 -1.56
N LEU A 273 -10.30 -0.43 -0.77
CA LEU A 273 -10.34 0.97 -1.20
C LEU A 273 -9.39 1.24 -2.37
N TRP A 274 -8.13 0.83 -2.23
CA TRP A 274 -7.08 1.07 -3.21
C TRP A 274 -7.37 0.40 -4.55
N TRP A 275 -7.69 -0.90 -4.52
CA TRP A 275 -7.91 -1.66 -5.75
C TRP A 275 -9.27 -1.38 -6.38
N THR A 276 -10.31 -1.06 -5.60
CA THR A 276 -11.60 -0.64 -6.19
C THR A 276 -11.46 0.68 -6.94
N THR A 277 -10.80 1.66 -6.32
CA THR A 277 -10.56 2.95 -6.99
C THR A 277 -9.65 2.80 -8.20
N ALA A 278 -8.60 1.99 -8.13
CA ALA A 278 -7.74 1.68 -9.27
C ALA A 278 -8.52 1.00 -10.40
N THR A 279 -9.33 -0.02 -10.09
CA THR A 279 -10.07 -0.76 -11.12
C THR A 279 -11.19 0.07 -11.75
N SER A 280 -11.87 0.92 -10.97
CA SER A 280 -12.98 1.75 -11.46
C SER A 280 -12.51 3.02 -12.15
N LEU A 281 -11.56 3.76 -11.58
CA LEU A 281 -11.13 5.07 -12.11
C LEU A 281 -10.01 4.94 -13.12
N TYR A 282 -9.01 4.10 -12.83
CA TYR A 282 -7.85 3.93 -13.69
C TYR A 282 -8.11 2.89 -14.77
N LEU A 283 -8.46 1.64 -14.41
CA LEU A 283 -8.69 0.56 -15.38
C LEU A 283 -10.04 0.62 -16.10
N ARG A 284 -11.02 1.35 -15.56
CA ARG A 284 -12.40 1.44 -16.07
C ARG A 284 -13.03 0.06 -16.31
N ILE A 285 -12.86 -0.85 -15.37
CA ILE A 285 -13.46 -2.20 -15.42
C ILE A 285 -14.89 -2.14 -14.90
N PRO A 286 -15.90 -2.65 -15.66
CA PRO A 286 -17.26 -2.75 -15.16
C PRO A 286 -17.31 -3.68 -13.95
N HIS A 287 -18.03 -3.27 -12.89
CA HIS A 287 -18.10 -4.01 -11.63
C HIS A 287 -16.75 -4.25 -10.94
N GLY A 288 -15.77 -3.35 -11.11
CA GLY A 288 -14.43 -3.47 -10.52
C GLY A 288 -14.43 -3.77 -9.01
N ALA A 289 -15.33 -3.15 -8.25
CA ALA A 289 -15.47 -3.38 -6.80
C ALA A 289 -15.76 -4.86 -6.45
N ALA A 290 -16.68 -5.51 -7.18
CA ALA A 290 -17.05 -6.90 -6.92
C ALA A 290 -15.89 -7.85 -7.24
N VAL A 291 -15.16 -7.60 -8.33
CA VAL A 291 -13.95 -8.35 -8.71
C VAL A 291 -12.88 -8.21 -7.62
N VAL A 292 -12.63 -6.98 -7.15
CA VAL A 292 -11.66 -6.70 -6.08
C VAL A 292 -12.03 -7.37 -4.76
N ALA A 293 -13.31 -7.34 -4.39
CA ALA A 293 -13.80 -8.01 -3.17
C ALA A 293 -13.57 -9.52 -3.23
N LEU A 294 -13.93 -10.15 -4.37
CA LEU A 294 -13.73 -11.58 -4.58
C LEU A 294 -12.25 -11.99 -4.53
N LEU A 295 -11.38 -11.23 -5.20
CA LEU A 295 -9.94 -11.54 -5.24
C LEU A 295 -9.25 -11.27 -3.90
N THR A 296 -9.68 -10.23 -3.17
CA THR A 296 -9.24 -9.99 -1.78
C THR A 296 -9.67 -11.12 -0.87
N PHE A 297 -10.92 -11.59 -0.98
CA PHE A 297 -11.42 -12.73 -0.20
C PHE A 297 -10.66 -14.03 -0.49
N ALA A 298 -10.41 -14.34 -1.77
CA ALA A 298 -9.61 -15.51 -2.15
C ALA A 298 -8.18 -15.42 -1.58
N SER A 299 -7.56 -14.24 -1.67
CA SER A 299 -6.22 -14.00 -1.11
C SER A 299 -6.19 -14.15 0.40
N LEU A 300 -7.25 -13.71 1.09
CA LEU A 300 -7.40 -13.87 2.53
C LEU A 300 -7.51 -15.35 2.92
N LEU A 301 -8.34 -16.14 2.22
CA LEU A 301 -8.46 -17.58 2.46
C LEU A 301 -7.13 -18.32 2.29
N VAL A 302 -6.39 -18.03 1.22
CA VAL A 302 -5.06 -18.61 0.98
C VAL A 302 -4.08 -18.21 2.08
N SER A 303 -4.10 -16.96 2.51
CA SER A 303 -3.26 -16.47 3.60
C SER A 303 -3.60 -17.12 4.94
N THR A 304 -4.88 -17.29 5.25
CA THR A 304 -5.35 -17.98 6.46
C THR A 304 -4.96 -19.46 6.45
N LEU A 305 -5.12 -20.16 5.32
CA LEU A 305 -4.69 -21.55 5.19
C LEU A 305 -3.18 -21.68 5.39
N ALA A 306 -2.38 -20.80 4.78
CA ALA A 306 -0.93 -20.79 4.95
C ALA A 306 -0.54 -20.55 6.42
N ALA A 307 -1.20 -19.60 7.09
CA ALA A 307 -0.96 -19.35 8.51
C ALA A 307 -1.35 -20.55 9.38
N LEU A 308 -2.48 -21.23 9.10
CA LEU A 308 -2.87 -22.46 9.80
C LEU A 308 -1.86 -23.59 9.63
N LEU A 309 -1.26 -23.74 8.45
CA LEU A 309 -0.21 -24.73 8.20
C LEU A 309 1.08 -24.42 8.97
N LEU A 310 1.40 -23.13 9.14
CA LEU A 310 2.61 -22.68 9.83
C LEU A 310 2.50 -22.74 11.37
N TYR A 311 1.33 -22.38 11.92
CA TYR A 311 1.13 -22.26 13.38
C TYR A 311 0.27 -23.38 13.99
N GLY A 312 -0.33 -24.24 13.16
CA GLY A 312 -1.25 -25.28 13.61
C GLY A 312 -2.61 -24.75 14.09
N PRO A 313 -3.46 -25.62 14.66
CA PRO A 313 -4.81 -25.26 15.10
C PRO A 313 -4.84 -24.31 16.31
N GLY A 314 -3.72 -24.15 17.02
CA GLY A 314 -3.57 -23.20 18.13
C GLY A 314 -3.69 -21.73 17.71
N LEU A 315 -3.64 -21.43 16.41
CA LEU A 315 -3.70 -20.08 15.83
C LEU A 315 -4.90 -19.24 16.29
N PHE A 316 -6.03 -19.87 16.63
CA PHE A 316 -7.24 -19.17 17.09
C PHE A 316 -7.48 -19.27 18.61
N LEU A 317 -6.64 -20.01 19.33
CA LEU A 317 -6.75 -20.17 20.79
C LEU A 317 -6.05 -19.04 21.56
N TYR A 318 -5.32 -18.17 20.84
CA TYR A 318 -4.66 -16.98 21.39
C TYR A 318 -5.45 -15.73 21.04
#